data_AF-A0A182LZC5-F1
#
_entry.id   AF-A0A182LZC5-F1
#
_cell.length_a   1.000
_cell.length_b   1.000
_cell.length_c   1.000
_cell.angle_alpha   90.00
_cell.angle_beta   90.00
_cell.angle_gamma   90.00
#
_symmetry.space_group_name_H-M   'P 1'
#
loop_
_entity.id
_entity.type
_entity.pdbx_description
1 polymer ?
#
loop_
_entity_poly.entity_id
_entity_poly.type
_entity_poly.pdbx_seq_one_letter_code
_entity_poly.pdbx_strand_id
1 'polypeptide(L)'
;MIDPEVAEWKMKLLLLVVASLVAVCLAEPKPAINEVKSNQPLQKPGRFLSLPVPEKCASRPKQFSYRGHNYFYSAHVPALADKRVDWLDGRNICREYCMDLVSLETQEENNLIFRLIQQNDVPYIWTAGRLCDFKGCEGRPDLEPKNIYGWFWSNNREKIHATNQIPNGWGYNPWSKSGHKKIPQPDNAEFDINQTTESCLSILNNVYNDGIGWHDVACYHEKPVVCEDSEELLNYVLATNPGIRLHREWRKLLKKKRRKVIRQKAAQAQARLDAEEKERKLACPEYQLYLVEQKRQEQISANREELERALRNAIWLEEEHKAQLKFETMRKKEEAKEREEKEKREKILKEFEERESKLKKDKAERLKQQELVRRMLYERHVKLQEFAATGVDEYLNELQSIHNTRIDAED
;
A
#
# COMPACT_ATOMS: atom_id res chain seq x y z
N MET A 1 70.05 67.15 -23.59
CA MET A 1 69.22 68.15 -22.87
C MET A 1 67.96 67.45 -22.46
N ILE A 2 67.83 67.11 -21.18
CA ILE A 2 66.64 66.46 -20.62
C ILE A 2 65.80 67.58 -20.02
N ASP A 3 64.55 67.70 -20.48
CA ASP A 3 63.62 68.77 -20.11
C ASP A 3 63.40 68.83 -18.58
N PRO A 4 63.56 70.00 -17.94
CA PRO A 4 63.39 70.16 -16.49
C PRO A 4 61.95 69.91 -16.01
N GLU A 5 60.96 69.87 -16.92
CA GLU A 5 59.55 69.64 -16.60
C GLU A 5 59.22 68.15 -16.34
N VAL A 6 60.00 67.22 -16.90
CA VAL A 6 59.75 65.77 -16.78
C VAL A 6 60.28 65.20 -15.46
N ALA A 7 61.31 65.82 -14.88
CA ALA A 7 61.88 65.40 -13.60
C ALA A 7 60.94 65.71 -12.42
N GLU A 8 60.20 66.82 -12.48
CA GLU A 8 59.29 67.25 -11.43
C GLU A 8 58.06 66.35 -11.32
N TRP A 9 57.53 65.88 -12.45
CA TRP A 9 56.41 64.94 -12.51
C TRP A 9 56.76 63.56 -11.99
N LYS A 10 57.95 63.03 -12.31
CA LYS A 10 58.40 61.72 -11.82
C LYS A 10 58.63 61.72 -10.31
N MET A 11 59.13 62.83 -9.76
CA MET A 11 59.36 62.96 -8.32
C MET A 11 58.05 63.13 -7.54
N LYS A 12 57.06 63.87 -8.08
CA LYS A 12 55.71 63.98 -7.51
C LYS A 12 54.94 62.65 -7.55
N LEU A 13 55.07 61.89 -8.64
CA LEU A 13 54.43 60.57 -8.77
C LEU A 13 55.05 59.54 -7.80
N LEU A 14 56.38 59.56 -7.64
CA LEU A 14 57.07 58.68 -6.68
C LEU A 14 56.69 59.02 -5.23
N LEU A 15 56.58 60.31 -4.88
CA LEU A 15 56.13 60.76 -3.56
C LEU A 15 54.68 60.35 -3.26
N LEU A 16 53.78 60.41 -4.26
CA LEU A 16 52.38 59.97 -4.12
C LEU A 16 52.25 58.45 -3.94
N VAL A 17 53.07 57.66 -4.65
CA VAL A 17 53.07 56.19 -4.53
C VAL A 17 53.69 55.74 -3.21
N VAL A 18 54.75 56.41 -2.73
CA VAL A 18 55.36 56.11 -1.42
C VAL A 18 54.45 56.55 -0.27
N ALA A 19 53.76 57.69 -0.39
CA ALA A 19 52.81 58.14 0.63
C ALA A 19 51.57 57.21 0.75
N SER A 20 51.12 56.62 -0.35
CA SER A 20 49.99 55.67 -0.35
C SER A 20 50.37 54.28 0.16
N LEU A 21 51.62 53.84 -0.04
CA LEU A 21 52.12 52.57 0.52
C LEU A 21 52.38 52.64 2.03
N VAL A 22 52.79 53.80 2.57
CA VAL A 22 53.00 53.95 4.02
C VAL A 22 51.67 54.06 4.78
N ALA A 23 50.62 54.61 4.17
CA ALA A 23 49.29 54.70 4.79
C ALA A 23 48.59 53.34 4.98
N VAL A 24 48.95 52.33 4.18
CA VAL A 24 48.36 50.97 4.28
C VAL A 24 49.02 50.12 5.37
N CYS A 25 50.23 50.47 5.83
CA CYS A 25 50.99 49.65 6.78
C CYS A 25 50.85 50.02 8.27
N LEU A 26 50.05 51.04 8.63
CA LEU A 26 49.85 51.47 10.03
C LEU A 26 48.42 51.35 10.56
N ALA A 27 47.52 50.67 9.82
CA ALA A 27 46.16 50.44 10.30
C ALA A 27 46.10 49.17 11.16
N GLU A 28 46.21 49.31 12.49
CA GLU A 28 45.85 48.26 13.44
C GLU A 28 44.33 47.96 13.36
N PRO A 29 43.90 46.69 13.37
CA PRO A 29 42.48 46.35 13.36
C PRO A 29 41.88 46.63 14.75
N LYS A 30 41.18 47.76 14.90
CA LYS A 30 40.34 48.01 16.06
C LYS A 30 39.04 47.19 15.93
N PRO A 31 38.64 46.39 16.93
CA PRO A 31 37.34 45.76 16.94
C PRO A 31 36.26 46.84 16.97
N ALA A 32 35.33 46.79 16.01
CA ALA A 32 34.20 47.71 15.94
C ALA A 32 33.26 47.46 17.13
N ILE A 33 33.40 48.28 18.16
CA ILE A 33 32.41 48.46 19.22
C ILE A 33 31.32 49.37 18.64
N ASN A 34 30.08 48.87 18.64
CA ASN A 34 28.90 49.59 18.15
C ASN A 34 28.68 50.89 18.93
N GLU A 35 28.89 52.04 18.30
CA GLU A 35 28.34 53.31 18.78
C GLU A 35 26.91 53.50 18.27
N VAL A 36 25.97 53.52 19.22
CA VAL A 36 24.57 53.88 19.00
C VAL A 36 24.48 55.39 18.78
N LYS A 37 24.24 55.82 17.54
CA LYS A 37 23.76 57.18 17.25
C LYS A 37 22.24 57.16 17.15
N SER A 38 21.61 57.74 18.17
CA SER A 38 20.17 57.98 18.28
C SER A 38 19.72 59.09 17.34
N ASN A 39 18.71 58.78 16.52
CA ASN A 39 17.56 59.61 16.13
C ASN A 39 17.16 59.37 14.67
N GLN A 40 16.41 58.28 14.48
CA GLN A 40 15.47 58.10 13.37
C GLN A 40 14.16 57.55 13.95
N PRO A 41 13.00 57.78 13.28
CA PRO A 41 11.70 57.35 13.78
C PRO A 41 11.73 55.83 14.05
N LEU A 42 11.13 55.41 15.16
CA LEU A 42 11.17 54.07 15.75
C LEU A 42 10.83 52.95 14.74
N GLN A 43 11.77 52.57 13.88
CA GLN A 43 11.74 51.29 13.17
C GLN A 43 11.97 50.23 14.24
N LYS A 44 10.94 49.41 14.48
CA LYS A 44 11.07 48.23 15.35
C LYS A 44 12.35 47.48 14.95
N PRO A 45 13.25 47.11 15.89
CA PRO A 45 14.42 46.30 15.55
C PRO A 45 13.96 45.08 14.76
N GLY A 46 14.74 44.70 13.73
CA GLY A 46 14.37 43.62 12.82
C GLY A 46 13.89 42.39 13.58
N ARG A 47 12.64 41.99 13.35
CA ARG A 47 12.08 40.79 13.99
C ARG A 47 12.64 39.58 13.26
N PHE A 48 13.39 38.74 13.98
CA PHE A 48 14.02 37.53 13.45
C PHE A 48 13.32 36.27 13.97
N LEU A 49 13.63 35.14 13.34
CA LEU A 49 13.19 33.83 13.83
C LEU A 49 13.86 33.51 15.17
N SER A 50 13.07 33.09 16.16
CA SER A 50 13.56 32.68 17.46
C SER A 50 14.31 31.34 17.39
N LEU A 51 15.28 31.19 18.29
CA LEU A 51 15.92 29.90 18.56
C LEU A 51 15.01 29.05 19.46
N PRO A 52 15.08 27.72 19.35
CA PRO A 52 14.30 26.82 20.19
C PRO A 52 14.72 26.90 21.66
N VAL A 53 13.77 26.75 22.57
CA VAL A 53 14.00 26.75 24.02
C VAL A 53 14.10 25.29 24.49
N PRO A 54 15.27 24.82 24.95
CA PRO A 54 15.50 23.40 25.25
C PRO A 54 14.43 22.80 26.17
N GLU A 55 14.10 23.46 27.27
CA GLU A 55 13.14 22.99 28.26
C GLU A 55 11.75 22.80 27.64
N LYS A 56 11.30 23.78 26.85
CA LYS A 56 10.02 23.72 26.13
C LYS A 56 10.02 22.62 25.08
N CYS A 57 11.13 22.38 24.38
CA CYS A 57 11.25 21.27 23.43
C CYS A 57 11.08 19.90 24.10
N ALA A 58 11.60 19.76 25.34
CA ALA A 58 11.49 18.53 26.12
C ALA A 58 10.05 18.29 26.61
N SER A 59 9.38 19.35 27.07
CA SER A 59 8.00 19.31 27.60
C SER A 59 6.94 19.72 26.57
N ARG A 60 7.25 19.68 25.27
CA ARG A 60 6.36 20.25 24.25
C ARG A 60 5.01 19.53 24.18
N PRO A 61 3.90 20.25 23.90
CA PRO A 61 2.60 19.65 23.70
C PRO A 61 2.58 18.73 22.47
N LYS A 62 1.87 17.61 22.56
CA LYS A 62 1.70 16.62 21.49
C LYS A 62 0.25 16.14 21.48
N GLN A 63 -0.61 16.91 20.84
CA GLN A 63 -2.04 16.67 20.86
C GLN A 63 -2.43 15.54 19.89
N PHE A 64 -1.85 15.53 18.70
CA PHE A 64 -2.04 14.47 17.72
C PHE A 64 -0.75 14.24 16.93
N SER A 65 -0.67 13.13 16.22
CA SER A 65 0.51 12.76 15.44
C SER A 65 0.15 12.22 14.07
N TYR A 66 0.94 12.58 13.06
CA TYR A 66 0.81 12.10 11.69
C TYR A 66 2.21 11.84 11.12
N ARG A 67 2.39 10.67 10.48
CA ARG A 67 3.67 10.23 9.88
C ARG A 67 4.93 10.40 10.75
N GLY A 68 4.77 10.35 12.07
CA GLY A 68 5.87 10.48 13.03
C GLY A 68 6.16 11.92 13.47
N HIS A 69 5.44 12.91 12.96
CA HIS A 69 5.43 14.28 13.46
C HIS A 69 4.31 14.44 14.49
N ASN A 70 4.58 15.21 15.55
CA ASN A 70 3.56 15.62 16.51
C ASN A 70 3.09 17.03 16.20
N TYR A 71 1.84 17.31 16.54
CA TYR A 71 1.20 18.59 16.29
C TYR A 71 0.48 19.06 17.55
N PHE A 72 0.34 20.37 17.69
CA PHE A 72 -0.58 20.94 18.66
C PHE A 72 -1.24 22.22 18.13
N TYR A 73 -2.48 22.44 18.55
CA TYR A 73 -3.17 23.70 18.33
C TYR A 73 -2.93 24.64 19.51
N SER A 74 -2.48 25.86 19.23
CA SER A 74 -2.12 26.85 20.25
C SER A 74 -3.24 27.11 21.26
N ALA A 75 -4.51 27.18 20.83
CA ALA A 75 -5.59 27.49 21.76
C ALA A 75 -5.85 26.39 22.81
N HIS A 76 -5.39 25.15 22.57
CA HIS A 76 -5.49 24.06 23.55
C HIS A 76 -4.37 24.08 24.60
N VAL A 77 -3.36 24.93 24.42
CA VAL A 77 -2.30 25.13 25.41
C VAL A 77 -2.72 26.29 26.30
N PRO A 78 -2.92 26.11 27.63
CA PRO A 78 -3.47 27.16 28.49
C PRO A 78 -2.69 28.50 28.42
N ALA A 79 -1.36 28.44 28.28
CA ALA A 79 -0.52 29.63 28.15
C ALA A 79 -0.66 30.37 26.80
N LEU A 80 -1.32 29.77 25.81
CA LEU A 80 -1.49 30.29 24.45
C LEU A 80 -2.97 30.38 24.05
N ALA A 81 -3.91 30.05 24.94
CA ALA A 81 -5.34 29.89 24.65
C ALA A 81 -5.94 31.08 23.89
N ASP A 82 -5.71 32.28 24.42
CA ASP A 82 -6.25 33.54 23.87
C ASP A 82 -5.26 34.29 22.97
N LYS A 83 -4.10 33.69 22.70
CA LYS A 83 -3.02 34.37 21.99
C LYS A 83 -3.23 34.28 20.49
N ARG A 84 -3.53 35.43 19.87
CA ARG A 84 -3.53 35.62 18.42
C ARG A 84 -2.31 36.45 18.05
N VAL A 85 -1.62 36.04 16.99
CA VAL A 85 -0.35 36.66 16.60
C VAL A 85 -0.23 36.76 15.09
N ASP A 86 0.61 37.69 14.64
CA ASP A 86 1.02 37.71 13.24
C ASP A 86 1.81 36.46 12.85
N TRP A 87 2.04 36.32 11.54
CA TRP A 87 2.63 35.10 11.00
C TRP A 87 4.04 34.81 11.54
N LEU A 88 4.89 35.83 11.71
CA LEU A 88 6.27 35.64 12.18
C LEU A 88 6.31 35.27 13.67
N ASP A 89 5.51 35.94 14.50
CA ASP A 89 5.38 35.57 15.90
C ASP A 89 4.75 34.19 16.06
N GLY A 90 3.83 33.82 15.17
CA GLY A 90 3.26 32.48 15.10
C GLY A 90 4.32 31.41 14.90
N ARG A 91 5.23 31.63 13.94
CA ARG A 91 6.42 30.77 13.77
C ARG A 91 7.27 30.75 15.02
N ASN A 92 7.59 31.91 15.59
CA ASN A 92 8.46 32.00 16.76
C ASN A 92 7.91 31.23 17.98
N ILE A 93 6.60 31.30 18.21
CA ILE A 93 5.92 30.51 19.26
C ILE A 93 6.15 29.01 19.03
N CYS A 94 5.93 28.51 17.82
CA CYS A 94 6.16 27.09 17.52
C CYS A 94 7.63 26.69 17.67
N ARG A 95 8.55 27.56 17.24
CA ARG A 95 9.99 27.32 17.26
C ARG A 95 10.55 27.17 18.66
N GLU A 96 10.02 27.89 19.63
CA GLU A 96 10.37 27.70 21.04
C GLU A 96 10.16 26.25 21.52
N TYR A 97 9.20 25.52 20.94
CA TYR A 97 8.89 24.12 21.26
C TYR A 97 9.61 23.12 20.35
N CYS A 98 10.63 23.52 19.58
CA CYS A 98 11.25 22.71 18.52
C CYS A 98 10.24 22.25 17.46
N MET A 99 9.20 23.03 17.26
CA MET A 99 8.21 22.88 16.21
C MET A 99 8.31 24.07 15.24
N ASP A 100 7.53 24.10 14.18
CA ASP A 100 7.30 25.31 13.39
C ASP A 100 5.82 25.37 13.01
N LEU A 101 5.36 26.38 12.29
CA LEU A 101 4.00 26.36 11.75
C LEU A 101 3.79 25.11 10.88
N VAL A 102 2.55 24.63 10.84
CA VAL A 102 2.18 23.42 10.09
C VAL A 102 2.37 23.59 8.58
N SER A 103 2.97 22.59 7.94
CA SER A 103 2.93 22.40 6.48
C SER A 103 1.84 21.41 6.11
N LEU A 104 1.19 21.58 4.96
CA LEU A 104 0.09 20.71 4.52
C LEU A 104 0.48 20.04 3.21
N GLU A 105 1.36 19.06 3.29
CA GLU A 105 2.00 18.46 2.11
C GLU A 105 1.12 17.39 1.46
N THR A 106 0.30 16.70 2.25
CA THR A 106 -0.61 15.66 1.77
C THR A 106 -2.07 15.99 2.07
N GLN A 107 -2.98 15.44 1.27
CA GLN A 107 -4.42 15.65 1.46
C GLN A 107 -4.89 15.17 2.84
N GLU A 108 -4.32 14.08 3.36
CA GLU A 108 -4.66 13.58 4.69
C GLU A 108 -4.28 14.56 5.79
N GLU A 109 -3.10 15.17 5.69
CA GLU A 109 -2.63 16.19 6.62
C GLU A 109 -3.51 17.43 6.57
N ASN A 110 -3.85 17.91 5.36
CA ASN A 110 -4.81 18.99 5.18
C ASN A 110 -6.17 18.66 5.83
N ASN A 111 -6.68 17.46 5.61
CA ASN A 111 -7.95 17.01 6.18
C ASN A 111 -7.90 16.90 7.71
N LEU A 112 -6.75 16.52 8.30
CA LEU A 112 -6.58 16.52 9.77
C LEU A 112 -6.75 17.93 10.34
N ILE A 113 -6.14 18.92 9.69
CA ILE A 113 -6.25 20.32 10.11
C ILE A 113 -7.65 20.88 9.84
N PHE A 114 -8.28 20.54 8.72
CA PHE A 114 -9.68 20.94 8.46
C PHE A 114 -10.64 20.37 9.50
N ARG A 115 -10.47 19.10 9.92
CA ARG A 115 -11.27 18.52 11.01
C ARG A 115 -11.03 19.23 12.33
N LEU A 116 -9.78 19.60 12.62
CA LEU A 116 -9.47 20.37 13.83
C LEU A 116 -10.19 21.72 13.83
N ILE A 117 -10.19 22.43 12.70
CA ILE A 117 -10.90 23.69 12.53
C ILE A 117 -12.41 23.51 12.74
N GLN A 118 -13.01 22.48 12.11
CA GLN A 118 -14.43 22.18 12.23
C GLN A 118 -14.84 21.82 13.66
N GLN A 119 -14.07 20.96 14.32
CA GLN A 119 -14.39 20.46 15.67
C GLN A 119 -14.31 21.56 16.74
N ASN A 120 -13.41 22.53 16.55
CA ASN A 120 -13.17 23.60 17.52
C ASN A 120 -13.79 24.94 17.08
N ASP A 121 -14.60 24.94 16.01
CA ASP A 121 -15.24 26.11 15.40
C ASP A 121 -14.28 27.30 15.23
N VAL A 122 -13.09 27.03 14.70
CA VAL A 122 -12.04 28.03 14.56
C VAL A 122 -12.26 28.83 13.28
N PRO A 123 -12.32 30.17 13.31
CA PRO A 123 -12.60 30.96 12.11
C PRO A 123 -11.41 30.99 11.14
N TYR A 124 -10.18 30.91 11.66
CA TYR A 124 -8.96 30.98 10.87
C TYR A 124 -7.74 30.51 11.66
N ILE A 125 -6.75 29.95 10.94
CA ILE A 125 -5.47 29.54 11.52
C ILE A 125 -4.32 29.86 10.57
N TRP A 126 -3.16 30.20 11.14
CA TRP A 126 -1.93 30.30 10.36
C TRP A 126 -1.36 28.94 9.99
N THR A 127 -0.75 28.88 8.81
CA THR A 127 0.09 27.77 8.33
C THR A 127 1.49 28.28 8.00
N ALA A 128 2.43 27.39 7.69
CA ALA A 128 3.78 27.78 7.29
C ALA A 128 3.88 28.30 5.85
N GLY A 129 2.79 28.35 5.08
CA GLY A 129 2.83 28.73 3.68
C GLY A 129 3.22 30.21 3.51
N ARG A 130 4.17 30.46 2.60
CA ARG A 130 4.74 31.78 2.33
C ARG A 130 5.00 31.92 0.84
N LEU A 131 4.68 33.09 0.30
CA LEU A 131 5.05 33.48 -1.06
C LEU A 131 6.54 33.86 -1.14
N CYS A 132 7.26 33.46 -2.19
CA CYS A 132 8.66 33.84 -2.39
C CYS A 132 8.77 35.26 -3.00
N ASP A 133 8.45 36.29 -2.21
CA ASP A 133 8.46 37.71 -2.60
C ASP A 133 9.53 38.55 -1.87
N PHE A 134 10.49 37.88 -1.23
CA PHE A 134 11.58 38.51 -0.48
C PHE A 134 12.94 38.30 -1.16
N LYS A 135 13.97 38.95 -0.60
CA LYS A 135 15.35 38.88 -1.11
C LYS A 135 15.88 37.45 -1.15
N GLY A 136 16.39 37.03 -2.30
CA GLY A 136 16.84 35.66 -2.58
C GLY A 136 15.88 34.87 -3.48
N CYS A 137 14.68 35.38 -3.74
CA CYS A 137 13.73 34.81 -4.69
C CYS A 137 13.83 35.46 -6.09
N GLU A 138 14.63 36.51 -6.27
CA GLU A 138 14.72 37.23 -7.54
C GLU A 138 15.41 36.40 -8.64
N GLY A 139 14.96 36.58 -9.89
CA GLY A 139 15.58 35.95 -11.06
C GLY A 139 15.38 34.44 -11.17
N ARG A 140 14.44 33.88 -10.39
CA ARG A 140 14.08 32.44 -10.41
C ARG A 140 12.92 32.19 -11.38
N PRO A 141 13.19 31.74 -12.63
CA PRO A 141 12.13 31.55 -13.63
C PRO A 141 11.15 30.44 -13.25
N ASP A 142 11.57 29.49 -12.40
CA ASP A 142 10.73 28.41 -11.90
C ASP A 142 9.66 28.86 -10.88
N LEU A 143 9.77 30.09 -10.37
CA LEU A 143 8.81 30.69 -9.45
C LEU A 143 7.86 31.66 -10.15
N GLU A 144 8.06 31.96 -11.44
CA GLU A 144 7.26 32.94 -12.17
C GLU A 144 6.12 32.29 -12.98
N PRO A 145 4.89 32.84 -12.93
CA PRO A 145 4.46 33.96 -12.10
C PRO A 145 4.37 33.60 -10.61
N LYS A 146 4.86 34.50 -9.73
CA LYS A 146 4.93 34.27 -8.27
C LYS A 146 3.63 33.80 -7.66
N ASN A 147 2.49 34.38 -8.06
CA ASN A 147 1.20 34.03 -7.49
C ASN A 147 0.76 32.58 -7.79
N ILE A 148 1.35 31.93 -8.80
CA ILE A 148 1.05 30.55 -9.18
C ILE A 148 2.12 29.57 -8.68
N TYR A 149 3.40 29.87 -8.92
CA TYR A 149 4.50 28.93 -8.65
C TYR A 149 5.41 29.34 -7.49
N GLY A 150 5.19 30.50 -6.89
CA GLY A 150 6.07 31.09 -5.88
C GLY A 150 5.78 30.68 -4.45
N TRP A 151 4.75 29.86 -4.19
CA TRP A 151 4.38 29.45 -2.84
C TRP A 151 5.22 28.27 -2.34
N PHE A 152 5.61 28.31 -1.07
CA PHE A 152 6.37 27.23 -0.42
C PHE A 152 6.07 27.15 1.08
N TRP A 153 6.39 26.01 1.68
CA TRP A 153 6.28 25.79 3.12
C TRP A 153 7.56 26.29 3.82
N SER A 154 7.45 27.35 4.62
CA SER A 154 8.61 28.02 5.20
C SER A 154 9.30 27.26 6.35
N ASN A 155 8.66 26.21 6.87
CA ASN A 155 9.18 25.33 7.92
C ASN A 155 10.18 24.28 7.38
N ASN A 156 9.99 23.79 6.16
CA ASN A 156 10.82 22.73 5.56
C ASN A 156 11.35 23.05 4.15
N ARG A 157 10.93 24.17 3.56
CA ARG A 157 11.32 24.69 2.24
C ARG A 157 10.79 23.88 1.06
N GLU A 158 9.79 23.03 1.28
CA GLU A 158 9.11 22.30 0.20
C GLU A 158 8.23 23.24 -0.62
N LYS A 159 8.26 23.05 -1.94
CA LYS A 159 7.49 23.88 -2.88
C LYS A 159 6.01 23.49 -2.83
N ILE A 160 5.12 24.47 -2.74
CA ILE A 160 3.68 24.25 -2.89
C ILE A 160 3.39 24.12 -4.39
N HIS A 161 2.54 23.15 -4.75
CA HIS A 161 2.11 22.96 -6.14
C HIS A 161 1.44 24.21 -6.71
N ALA A 162 1.39 24.29 -8.04
CA ALA A 162 0.77 25.43 -8.73
C ALA A 162 -0.64 25.70 -8.20
N THR A 163 -0.91 26.95 -7.81
CA THR A 163 -2.17 27.31 -7.12
C THR A 163 -3.42 27.10 -7.96
N ASN A 164 -3.28 27.03 -9.28
CA ASN A 164 -4.34 26.78 -10.25
C ASN A 164 -4.52 25.30 -10.63
N GLN A 165 -3.85 24.37 -9.96
CA GLN A 165 -3.90 22.93 -10.26
C GLN A 165 -4.19 22.09 -9.02
N ILE A 166 -4.72 20.88 -9.24
CA ILE A 166 -4.86 19.90 -8.17
C ILE A 166 -3.48 19.30 -7.90
N PRO A 167 -2.96 19.34 -6.65
CA PRO A 167 -1.67 18.75 -6.33
C PRO A 167 -1.63 17.24 -6.60
N ASN A 168 -0.44 16.70 -6.87
CA ASN A 168 -0.30 15.27 -7.15
C ASN A 168 -0.71 14.42 -5.93
N GLY A 169 -1.60 13.45 -6.14
CA GLY A 169 -2.13 12.61 -5.06
C GLY A 169 -3.28 13.24 -4.26
N TRP A 170 -3.77 14.42 -4.67
CA TRP A 170 -4.94 15.07 -4.08
C TRP A 170 -6.16 14.87 -4.97
N GLY A 171 -7.34 14.78 -4.35
CA GLY A 171 -8.64 14.71 -5.03
C GLY A 171 -9.28 16.08 -5.33
N TYR A 172 -8.71 17.16 -4.78
CA TYR A 172 -9.21 18.53 -4.98
C TYR A 172 -8.09 19.56 -4.79
N ASN A 173 -8.29 20.77 -5.33
CA ASN A 173 -7.42 21.91 -5.07
C ASN A 173 -7.83 22.59 -3.75
N PRO A 174 -6.93 22.72 -2.76
CA PRO A 174 -7.26 23.27 -1.45
C PRO A 174 -7.38 24.80 -1.40
N TRP A 175 -6.90 25.52 -2.43
CA TRP A 175 -7.13 26.96 -2.56
C TRP A 175 -8.62 27.25 -2.72
N SER A 176 -9.12 28.23 -1.96
CA SER A 176 -10.54 28.55 -2.01
C SER A 176 -10.96 29.02 -3.40
N LYS A 177 -12.20 28.69 -3.79
CA LYS A 177 -12.78 29.08 -5.09
C LYS A 177 -13.27 30.54 -5.11
N SER A 178 -13.25 31.20 -3.95
CA SER A 178 -13.73 32.56 -3.75
C SER A 178 -12.86 33.25 -2.69
N GLY A 179 -13.11 34.53 -2.48
CA GLY A 179 -12.38 35.35 -1.52
C GLY A 179 -13.02 36.73 -1.39
N HIS A 180 -12.22 37.72 -1.00
CA HIS A 180 -12.69 39.11 -0.93
C HIS A 180 -13.16 39.61 -2.30
N LYS A 181 -12.37 39.34 -3.36
CA LYS A 181 -12.68 39.74 -4.74
C LYS A 181 -13.70 38.83 -5.45
N LYS A 182 -14.24 37.82 -4.77
CA LYS A 182 -15.13 36.79 -5.37
C LYS A 182 -14.49 36.03 -6.53
N ILE A 183 -13.16 35.92 -6.53
CA ILE A 183 -12.38 35.10 -7.45
C ILE A 183 -11.62 34.01 -6.68
N PRO A 184 -11.12 32.95 -7.36
CA PRO A 184 -10.31 31.93 -6.71
C PRO A 184 -9.03 32.49 -6.08
N GLN A 185 -8.65 31.93 -4.94
CA GLN A 185 -7.41 32.24 -4.24
C GLN A 185 -6.20 31.58 -4.92
N PRO A 186 -5.00 32.15 -4.81
CA PRO A 186 -4.67 33.42 -4.16
C PRO A 186 -5.06 34.65 -5.00
N ASP A 187 -5.75 35.63 -4.40
CA ASP A 187 -6.30 36.81 -5.12
C ASP A 187 -5.58 38.14 -4.84
N ASN A 188 -4.65 38.16 -3.88
CA ASN A 188 -3.88 39.32 -3.43
C ASN A 188 -4.79 40.57 -3.32
N ALA A 189 -5.93 40.39 -2.68
CA ALA A 189 -7.00 41.37 -2.54
C ALA A 189 -6.52 42.63 -1.83
N GLU A 190 -5.76 42.47 -0.76
CA GLU A 190 -5.36 43.59 0.08
C GLU A 190 -4.43 44.58 -0.62
N PHE A 191 -3.68 44.12 -1.62
CA PHE A 191 -2.79 44.97 -2.40
C PHE A 191 -3.53 46.09 -3.12
N ASP A 192 -4.73 45.83 -3.61
CA ASP A 192 -5.55 46.85 -4.26
C ASP A 192 -6.14 47.87 -3.27
N ILE A 193 -6.22 47.50 -1.98
CA ILE A 193 -6.81 48.34 -0.92
C ILE A 193 -5.74 49.23 -0.28
N ASN A 194 -4.63 48.65 0.16
CA ASN A 194 -3.61 49.36 0.95
C ASN A 194 -2.17 49.10 0.48
N GLN A 195 -1.99 48.51 -0.71
CA GLN A 195 -0.67 48.17 -1.27
C GLN A 195 0.14 47.17 -0.42
N THR A 196 -0.53 46.42 0.47
CA THR A 196 0.08 45.31 1.20
C THR A 196 -0.10 44.02 0.44
N THR A 197 0.99 43.30 0.22
CA THR A 197 0.94 41.98 -0.43
C THR A 197 0.47 40.91 0.54
N GLU A 198 -0.45 40.06 0.10
CA GLU A 198 -0.97 38.92 0.85
C GLU A 198 -0.01 37.73 0.75
N SER A 199 1.13 37.86 1.42
CA SER A 199 2.24 36.96 1.14
C SER A 199 2.29 35.72 2.04
N CYS A 200 1.29 35.52 2.91
CA CYS A 200 1.21 34.43 3.89
C CYS A 200 -0.05 33.58 3.69
N LEU A 201 0.06 32.27 3.93
CA LEU A 201 -1.05 31.32 3.73
C LEU A 201 -1.78 31.04 5.05
N SER A 202 -3.09 31.25 5.06
CA SER A 202 -3.98 30.92 6.16
C SER A 202 -5.05 29.94 5.69
N ILE A 203 -5.54 29.08 6.59
CA ILE A 203 -6.82 28.40 6.37
C ILE A 203 -7.91 29.27 6.99
N LEU A 204 -8.96 29.57 6.22
CA LEU A 204 -10.16 30.26 6.71
C LEU A 204 -11.34 29.28 6.73
N ASN A 205 -12.20 29.45 7.72
CA ASN A 205 -13.43 28.66 7.88
C ASN A 205 -14.64 29.48 7.47
N ASN A 206 -15.03 29.36 6.20
CA ASN A 206 -16.25 29.91 5.63
C ASN A 206 -16.43 31.43 5.80
N VAL A 207 -15.32 32.18 5.87
CA VAL A 207 -15.34 33.64 6.07
C VAL A 207 -16.01 34.36 4.89
N TYR A 208 -15.88 33.83 3.66
CA TYR A 208 -16.45 34.42 2.45
C TYR A 208 -17.63 33.63 1.86
N ASN A 209 -18.22 32.73 2.65
CA ASN A 209 -19.27 31.78 2.24
C ASN A 209 -18.81 30.78 1.16
N ASP A 210 -17.58 30.27 1.33
CA ASP A 210 -16.82 29.45 0.39
C ASP A 210 -16.33 28.13 0.99
N GLY A 211 -16.76 27.81 2.22
CA GLY A 211 -16.34 26.64 2.98
C GLY A 211 -14.96 26.80 3.61
N ILE A 212 -14.30 25.69 3.92
CA ILE A 212 -12.95 25.70 4.50
C ILE A 212 -11.93 25.57 3.38
N GLY A 213 -11.03 26.53 3.27
CA GLY A 213 -10.07 26.60 2.17
C GLY A 213 -8.82 27.40 2.52
N TRP A 214 -7.82 27.31 1.65
CA TRP A 214 -6.60 28.12 1.74
C TRP A 214 -6.84 29.49 1.13
N HIS A 215 -6.33 30.50 1.83
CA HIS A 215 -6.35 31.90 1.44
C HIS A 215 -4.97 32.50 1.57
N ASP A 216 -4.61 33.36 0.63
CA ASP A 216 -3.54 34.32 0.84
C ASP A 216 -4.06 35.45 1.74
N VAL A 217 -3.23 35.84 2.70
CA VAL A 217 -3.57 36.83 3.72
C VAL A 217 -2.34 37.64 4.04
N ALA A 218 -2.50 38.95 4.31
CA ALA A 218 -1.38 39.76 4.76
C ALA A 218 -0.80 39.24 6.08
N CYS A 219 0.52 39.15 6.13
CA CYS A 219 1.24 38.46 7.21
C CYS A 219 1.07 39.10 8.60
N TYR A 220 0.60 40.34 8.69
CA TYR A 220 0.42 41.07 9.95
C TYR A 220 -0.87 40.71 10.69
N HIS A 221 -1.82 40.01 10.03
CA HIS A 221 -3.08 39.64 10.68
C HIS A 221 -2.87 38.69 11.85
N GLU A 222 -3.61 38.91 12.94
CA GLU A 222 -3.47 38.10 14.14
C GLU A 222 -4.38 36.87 14.10
N LYS A 223 -3.78 35.68 14.20
CA LYS A 223 -4.49 34.40 14.18
C LYS A 223 -3.88 33.43 15.19
N PRO A 224 -4.64 32.44 15.67
CA PRO A 224 -4.06 31.30 16.36
C PRO A 224 -3.26 30.44 15.37
N VAL A 225 -2.39 29.59 15.92
CA VAL A 225 -1.45 28.76 15.16
C VAL A 225 -1.63 27.28 15.42
N VAL A 226 -1.29 26.46 14.43
CA VAL A 226 -1.03 25.03 14.60
C VAL A 226 0.46 24.80 14.39
N CYS A 227 1.10 24.15 15.36
CA CYS A 227 2.52 23.84 15.34
C CYS A 227 2.75 22.36 14.99
N GLU A 228 3.83 22.09 14.27
CA GLU A 228 4.27 20.77 13.82
C GLU A 228 5.76 20.52 14.19
N ASP A 229 6.10 19.30 14.60
CA ASP A 229 7.49 18.87 14.86
C ASP A 229 8.46 19.21 13.71
N SER A 230 9.45 20.05 14.00
CA SER A 230 10.54 20.38 13.06
C SER A 230 11.76 19.51 13.35
N GLU A 231 12.11 18.62 12.41
CA GLU A 231 13.30 17.78 12.55
C GLU A 231 14.59 18.61 12.68
N GLU A 232 14.68 19.74 11.98
CA GLU A 232 15.84 20.62 12.02
C GLU A 232 16.06 21.20 13.42
N LEU A 233 15.00 21.72 14.05
CA LEU A 233 15.08 22.32 15.38
C LEU A 233 15.30 21.27 16.47
N LEU A 234 14.65 20.11 16.35
CA LEU A 234 14.90 18.98 17.25
C LEU A 234 16.36 18.52 17.17
N ASN A 235 16.93 18.42 15.98
CA ASN A 235 18.34 18.06 15.79
C ASN A 235 19.28 19.13 16.35
N TYR A 236 18.97 20.41 16.13
CA TYR A 236 19.74 21.52 16.68
C TYR A 236 19.79 21.48 18.21
N VAL A 237 18.65 21.31 18.88
CA VAL A 237 18.61 21.24 20.35
C VAL A 237 19.31 20.00 20.90
N LEU A 238 19.17 18.84 20.24
CA LEU A 238 19.90 17.63 20.63
C LEU A 238 21.42 17.81 20.55
N ALA A 239 21.90 18.53 19.53
CA ALA A 239 23.33 18.75 19.33
C ALA A 239 23.91 19.77 20.31
N THR A 240 23.16 20.83 20.61
CA THR A 240 23.59 21.92 21.50
C THR A 240 23.40 21.63 22.98
N ASN A 241 22.48 20.71 23.33
CA ASN A 241 22.15 20.37 24.73
C ASN A 241 22.25 18.86 24.99
N PRO A 242 23.45 18.30 25.22
CA PRO A 242 23.65 16.84 25.35
C PRO A 242 22.85 16.17 26.50
N GLY A 243 22.52 16.94 27.54
CA GLY A 243 21.74 16.49 28.70
C GLY A 243 20.22 16.41 28.47
N ILE A 244 19.71 16.98 27.36
CA ILE A 244 18.27 17.09 27.16
C ILE A 244 17.62 15.76 26.80
N ARG A 245 16.62 15.37 27.58
CA ARG A 245 15.82 14.15 27.35
C ARG A 245 14.63 14.43 26.45
N LEU A 246 14.90 14.58 25.15
CA LEU A 246 13.85 14.44 24.13
C LEU A 246 13.47 12.95 24.06
N HIS A 247 12.17 12.65 24.09
CA HIS A 247 11.57 11.30 24.24
C HIS A 247 12.42 10.18 23.61
N ARG A 248 12.70 9.10 24.38
CA ARG A 248 13.69 8.05 24.07
C ARG A 248 13.50 7.41 22.68
N GLU A 249 12.28 7.40 22.18
CA GLU A 249 11.94 6.85 20.86
C GLU A 249 12.41 7.71 19.69
N TRP A 250 12.41 9.04 19.83
CA TRP A 250 12.90 9.95 18.81
C TRP A 250 14.39 9.75 18.54
N ARG A 251 15.19 9.53 19.60
CA ARG A 251 16.62 9.20 19.43
C ARG A 251 16.83 7.92 18.62
N LYS A 252 15.98 6.90 18.79
CA LYS A 252 16.06 5.64 18.03
C LYS A 252 15.66 5.86 16.56
N LEU A 253 14.55 6.57 16.32
CA LEU A 253 14.07 6.90 14.97
C LEU A 253 15.07 7.75 14.19
N LEU A 254 15.61 8.82 14.80
CA LEU A 254 16.61 9.70 14.19
C LEU A 254 17.90 8.92 13.85
N LYS A 255 18.39 8.08 14.77
CA LYS A 255 19.55 7.22 14.51
C LYS A 255 19.29 6.26 13.35
N LYS A 256 18.07 5.72 13.22
CA LYS A 256 17.65 4.86 12.11
C LYS A 256 17.57 5.62 10.79
N LYS A 257 16.92 6.79 10.74
CA LYS A 257 16.83 7.66 9.55
C LYS A 257 18.21 8.09 9.07
N ARG A 258 19.07 8.60 9.97
CA ARG A 258 20.45 9.00 9.63
C ARG A 258 21.25 7.84 9.03
N ARG A 259 21.18 6.64 9.62
CA ARG A 259 21.84 5.44 9.07
C ARG A 259 21.30 5.05 7.70
N LYS A 260 19.99 5.19 7.46
CA LYS A 260 19.37 4.92 6.15
C LYS A 260 19.89 5.88 5.08
N VAL A 261 19.94 7.18 5.36
CA VAL A 261 20.44 8.20 4.41
C VAL A 261 21.91 7.95 4.07
N ILE A 262 22.76 7.64 5.07
CA ILE A 262 24.17 7.31 4.84
C ILE A 262 24.30 6.08 3.94
N ARG A 263 23.54 5.01 4.22
CA ARG A 263 23.54 3.79 3.39
C ARG A 263 23.06 4.05 1.96
N GLN A 264 22.02 4.87 1.79
CA GLN A 264 21.50 5.23 0.46
C GLN A 264 22.52 6.04 -0.34
N LYS A 265 23.17 7.03 0.28
CA LYS A 265 24.25 7.79 -0.37
C LYS A 265 25.42 6.89 -0.77
N ALA A 266 25.83 5.97 0.10
CA ALA A 266 26.89 5.00 -0.21
C ALA A 266 26.49 4.07 -1.37
N ALA A 267 25.25 3.55 -1.37
CA ALA A 267 24.75 2.70 -2.44
C ALA A 267 24.64 3.45 -3.79
N GLN A 268 24.20 4.71 -3.77
CA GLN A 268 24.15 5.56 -4.97
C GLN A 268 25.56 5.85 -5.51
N ALA A 269 26.52 6.12 -4.62
CA ALA A 269 27.91 6.32 -5.02
C ALA A 269 28.50 5.05 -5.66
N GLN A 270 28.24 3.88 -5.07
CA GLN A 270 28.66 2.60 -5.63
C GLN A 270 28.02 2.34 -6.99
N ALA A 271 26.70 2.51 -7.11
CA ALA A 271 25.98 2.33 -8.37
C ALA A 271 26.49 3.26 -9.48
N ARG A 272 26.92 4.47 -9.14
CA ARG A 272 27.54 5.39 -10.09
C ARG A 272 28.90 4.88 -10.57
N LEU A 273 29.76 4.40 -9.66
CA LEU A 273 31.04 3.81 -10.02
C LEU A 273 30.87 2.55 -10.88
N ASP A 274 29.93 1.68 -10.54
CA ASP A 274 29.63 0.46 -11.29
C ASP A 274 29.10 0.81 -12.71
N ALA A 275 28.30 1.88 -12.84
CA ALA A 275 27.81 2.36 -14.12
C ALA A 275 28.95 2.92 -15.00
N GLU A 276 29.83 3.75 -14.43
CA GLU A 276 31.02 4.28 -15.12
C GLU A 276 31.96 3.13 -15.56
N GLU A 277 32.16 2.12 -14.72
CA GLU A 277 32.96 0.93 -15.07
C GLU A 277 32.30 0.14 -16.21
N LYS A 278 30.97 -0.04 -16.17
CA LYS A 278 30.22 -0.71 -17.23
C LYS A 278 30.29 0.05 -18.56
N GLU A 279 30.19 1.38 -18.53
CA GLU A 279 30.37 2.22 -19.73
C GLU A 279 31.77 2.07 -20.31
N ARG A 280 32.82 2.07 -19.46
CA ARG A 280 34.20 1.83 -19.90
C ARG A 280 34.37 0.45 -20.54
N LYS A 281 33.79 -0.60 -19.96
CA LYS A 281 33.80 -1.95 -20.54
C LYS A 281 33.08 -1.97 -21.89
N LEU A 282 31.90 -1.36 -21.98
CA LEU A 282 31.13 -1.28 -23.23
C LEU A 282 31.83 -0.47 -24.33
N ALA A 283 32.64 0.52 -23.98
CA ALA A 283 33.45 1.27 -24.94
C ALA A 283 34.62 0.46 -25.53
N CYS A 284 35.03 -0.64 -24.88
CA CYS A 284 36.10 -1.50 -25.36
C CYS A 284 35.60 -2.43 -26.49
N PRO A 285 36.18 -2.37 -27.71
CA PRO A 285 35.76 -3.22 -28.84
C PRO A 285 35.88 -4.72 -28.55
N GLU A 286 36.91 -5.13 -27.79
CA GLU A 286 37.13 -6.52 -27.41
C GLU A 286 36.01 -7.06 -26.52
N TYR A 287 35.54 -6.25 -25.57
CA TYR A 287 34.41 -6.61 -24.71
C TYR A 287 33.09 -6.69 -25.49
N GLN A 288 32.89 -5.83 -26.50
CA GLN A 288 31.71 -5.91 -27.37
C GLN A 288 31.70 -7.22 -28.18
N LEU A 289 32.84 -7.65 -28.71
CA LEU A 289 32.96 -8.93 -29.41
C LEU A 289 32.67 -10.11 -28.47
N TYR A 290 33.21 -10.06 -27.24
CA TYR A 290 32.90 -11.04 -26.21
C TYR A 290 31.39 -11.14 -25.92
N LEU A 291 30.69 -10.01 -25.79
CA LEU A 291 29.24 -9.99 -25.56
C LEU A 291 28.44 -10.60 -26.73
N VAL A 292 28.90 -10.38 -27.98
CA VAL A 292 28.27 -10.98 -29.16
C VAL A 292 28.46 -12.49 -29.18
N GLU A 293 29.68 -12.96 -28.90
CA GLU A 293 29.97 -14.40 -28.81
C GLU A 293 29.20 -15.07 -27.67
N GLN A 294 29.11 -14.42 -26.51
CA GLN A 294 28.32 -14.89 -25.39
C GLN A 294 26.83 -15.03 -25.77
N LYS A 295 26.24 -14.01 -26.39
CA LYS A 295 24.84 -14.09 -26.86
C LYS A 295 24.63 -15.20 -27.89
N ARG A 296 25.61 -15.43 -28.76
CA ARG A 296 25.55 -16.51 -29.74
C ARG A 296 25.54 -17.87 -29.05
N GLN A 297 26.38 -18.07 -28.03
CA GLN A 297 26.41 -19.29 -27.25
C GLN A 297 25.11 -19.51 -26.46
N GLU A 298 24.58 -18.45 -25.84
CA GLU A 298 23.28 -18.49 -25.14
C GLU A 298 22.13 -18.84 -26.09
N GLN A 299 22.14 -18.31 -27.32
CA GLN A 299 21.15 -18.67 -28.33
C GLN A 299 21.27 -20.14 -28.75
N ILE A 300 22.50 -20.63 -28.95
CA ILE A 300 22.75 -22.03 -29.29
C ILE A 300 22.28 -22.95 -28.16
N SER A 301 22.57 -22.62 -26.90
CA SER A 301 22.09 -23.40 -25.75
C SER A 301 20.57 -23.37 -25.63
N ALA A 302 19.94 -22.20 -25.79
CA ALA A 302 18.49 -22.06 -25.73
C ALA A 302 17.79 -22.88 -26.82
N ASN A 303 18.29 -22.83 -28.06
CA ASN A 303 17.77 -23.62 -29.17
C ASN A 303 17.92 -25.13 -28.92
N ARG A 304 19.05 -25.55 -28.35
CA ARG A 304 19.27 -26.95 -27.99
C ARG A 304 18.29 -27.42 -26.92
N GLU A 305 18.10 -26.64 -25.86
CA GLU A 305 17.13 -26.94 -24.80
C GLU A 305 15.69 -26.99 -25.32
N GLU A 306 15.35 -26.11 -26.26
CA GLU A 306 14.04 -26.11 -26.92
C GLU A 306 13.83 -27.38 -27.75
N LEU A 307 14.85 -27.78 -28.53
CA LEU A 307 14.80 -29.02 -29.31
C LEU A 307 14.70 -30.25 -28.39
N GLU A 308 15.47 -30.29 -27.30
CA GLU A 308 15.40 -31.37 -26.31
C GLU A 308 14.02 -31.43 -25.64
N ARG A 309 13.41 -30.27 -25.32
CA ARG A 309 12.04 -30.20 -24.80
C ARG A 309 11.01 -30.70 -25.82
N ALA A 310 11.12 -30.28 -27.08
CA ALA A 310 10.23 -30.72 -28.14
C ALA A 310 10.32 -32.24 -28.36
N LEU A 311 11.53 -32.79 -28.36
CA LEU A 311 11.76 -34.23 -28.48
C LEU A 311 11.15 -35.01 -27.31
N ARG A 312 11.39 -34.57 -26.07
CA ARG A 312 10.78 -35.20 -24.88
C ARG A 312 9.27 -35.18 -24.93
N ASN A 313 8.67 -34.07 -25.37
CA ASN A 313 7.23 -33.96 -25.52
C ASN A 313 6.68 -34.92 -26.58
N ALA A 314 7.37 -35.05 -27.72
CA ALA A 314 6.98 -35.98 -28.78
C ALA A 314 7.02 -37.45 -28.29
N ILE A 315 8.07 -37.83 -27.56
CA ILE A 315 8.19 -39.17 -26.96
C ILE A 315 7.05 -39.40 -25.97
N TRP A 316 6.79 -38.43 -25.07
CA TRP A 316 5.72 -38.53 -24.08
C TRP A 316 4.34 -38.68 -24.74
N LEU A 317 4.04 -37.91 -25.79
CA LEU A 317 2.78 -38.02 -26.53
C LEU A 317 2.59 -39.40 -27.16
N GLU A 318 3.67 -40.00 -27.68
CA GLU A 318 3.62 -41.35 -28.25
C GLU A 318 3.38 -42.41 -27.17
N GLU A 319 4.04 -42.29 -26.02
CA GLU A 319 3.83 -43.17 -24.87
C GLU A 319 2.42 -43.05 -24.30
N GLU A 320 1.90 -41.83 -24.18
CA GLU A 320 0.55 -41.54 -23.72
C GLU A 320 -0.50 -42.17 -24.65
N HIS A 321 -0.34 -42.01 -25.96
CA HIS A 321 -1.22 -42.65 -26.94
C HIS A 321 -1.19 -44.19 -26.85
N LYS A 322 0.00 -44.78 -26.67
CA LYS A 322 0.13 -46.23 -26.43
C LYS A 322 -0.54 -46.66 -25.13
N ALA A 323 -0.44 -45.86 -24.07
CA ALA A 323 -1.06 -46.13 -22.78
C ALA A 323 -2.60 -46.08 -22.88
N GLN A 324 -3.15 -45.10 -23.60
CA GLN A 324 -4.58 -44.98 -23.86
C GLN A 324 -5.12 -46.18 -24.65
N LEU A 325 -4.43 -46.58 -25.72
CA LEU A 325 -4.78 -47.79 -26.47
C LEU A 325 -4.77 -49.04 -25.57
N LYS A 326 -3.73 -49.22 -24.76
CA LYS A 326 -3.66 -50.33 -23.79
C LYS A 326 -4.84 -50.28 -22.81
N PHE A 327 -5.13 -49.11 -22.25
CA PHE A 327 -6.23 -48.92 -21.31
C PHE A 327 -7.58 -49.28 -21.95
N GLU A 328 -7.86 -48.82 -23.17
CA GLU A 328 -9.09 -49.19 -23.89
C GLU A 328 -9.18 -50.69 -24.15
N THR A 329 -8.07 -51.34 -24.55
CA THR A 329 -8.08 -52.79 -24.75
C THR A 329 -8.34 -53.54 -23.45
N MET A 330 -7.76 -53.10 -22.33
CA MET A 330 -8.01 -53.67 -21.00
C MET A 330 -9.46 -53.46 -20.58
N ARG A 331 -10.00 -52.26 -20.77
CA ARG A 331 -11.40 -51.94 -20.46
C ARG A 331 -12.37 -52.82 -21.23
N LYS A 332 -12.17 -52.99 -22.54
CA LYS A 332 -12.99 -53.88 -23.38
C LYS A 332 -12.91 -55.34 -22.93
N LYS A 333 -11.74 -55.80 -22.48
CA LYS A 333 -11.57 -57.16 -21.94
C LYS A 333 -12.32 -57.33 -20.63
N GLU A 334 -12.24 -56.36 -19.72
CA GLU A 334 -12.97 -56.42 -18.44
C GLU A 334 -14.49 -56.34 -18.68
N GLU A 335 -14.96 -55.43 -19.53
CA GLU A 335 -16.38 -55.35 -19.93
C GLU A 335 -16.89 -56.64 -20.60
N ALA A 336 -16.04 -57.36 -21.33
CA ALA A 336 -16.39 -58.67 -21.89
C ALA A 336 -16.47 -59.74 -20.81
N LYS A 337 -15.50 -59.76 -19.89
CA LYS A 337 -15.48 -60.69 -18.75
C LYS A 337 -16.66 -60.48 -17.81
N GLU A 338 -17.00 -59.23 -17.48
CA GLU A 338 -18.19 -58.91 -16.69
C GLU A 338 -19.48 -59.36 -17.38
N ARG A 339 -19.58 -59.21 -18.71
CA ARG A 339 -20.72 -59.72 -19.48
C ARG A 339 -20.81 -61.24 -19.41
N GLU A 340 -19.71 -61.95 -19.61
CA GLU A 340 -19.69 -63.41 -19.47
C GLU A 340 -20.05 -63.87 -18.05
N GLU A 341 -19.55 -63.18 -17.02
CA GLU A 341 -19.92 -63.46 -15.63
C GLU A 341 -21.39 -63.19 -15.35
N LYS A 342 -21.95 -62.11 -15.90
CA LYS A 342 -23.37 -61.78 -15.80
C LYS A 342 -24.23 -62.85 -16.49
N GLU A 343 -23.88 -63.26 -17.70
CA GLU A 343 -24.57 -64.34 -18.41
C GLU A 343 -24.52 -65.66 -17.64
N LYS A 344 -23.37 -66.01 -17.05
CA LYS A 344 -23.24 -67.18 -16.16
C LYS A 344 -24.14 -67.06 -14.93
N ARG A 345 -24.19 -65.90 -14.27
CA ARG A 345 -25.07 -65.66 -13.12
C ARG A 345 -26.55 -65.77 -13.50
N GLU A 346 -26.94 -65.19 -14.62
CA GLU A 346 -28.32 -65.29 -15.14
C GLU A 346 -28.69 -66.73 -15.47
N LYS A 347 -27.77 -67.51 -16.04
CA LYS A 347 -27.98 -68.94 -16.30
C LYS A 347 -28.17 -69.74 -15.01
N ILE A 348 -27.31 -69.51 -14.01
CA ILE A 348 -27.45 -70.15 -12.68
C ILE A 348 -28.79 -69.78 -12.05
N LEU A 349 -29.21 -68.52 -12.14
CA LEU A 349 -30.50 -68.06 -11.61
C LEU A 349 -31.67 -68.79 -12.30
N LYS A 350 -31.66 -68.90 -13.64
CA LYS A 350 -32.68 -69.65 -14.39
C LYS A 350 -32.70 -71.13 -14.01
N GLU A 351 -31.54 -71.78 -13.92
CA GLU A 351 -31.46 -73.18 -13.49
C GLU A 351 -31.99 -73.38 -12.06
N PHE A 352 -31.72 -72.44 -11.16
CA PHE A 352 -32.25 -72.45 -9.80
C PHE A 352 -33.78 -72.28 -9.77
N GLU A 353 -34.31 -71.31 -10.51
CA GLU A 353 -35.76 -71.06 -10.64
C GLU A 353 -36.50 -72.26 -11.25
N GLU A 354 -35.92 -72.91 -12.26
CA GLU A 354 -36.47 -74.13 -12.87
C GLU A 354 -36.51 -75.29 -11.88
N ARG A 355 -35.44 -75.50 -11.11
CA ARG A 355 -35.40 -76.53 -10.05
C ARG A 355 -36.42 -76.26 -8.96
N GLU A 356 -36.54 -75.02 -8.49
CA GLU A 356 -37.56 -74.60 -7.52
C GLU A 356 -38.98 -74.83 -8.05
N SER A 357 -39.24 -74.47 -9.31
CA SER A 357 -40.54 -74.69 -9.96
C SER A 357 -40.86 -76.18 -10.10
N LYS A 358 -39.88 -77.00 -10.48
CA LYS A 358 -40.03 -78.46 -10.55
C LYS A 358 -40.30 -79.06 -9.18
N LEU A 359 -39.54 -78.67 -8.16
CA LEU A 359 -39.73 -79.15 -6.79
C LEU A 359 -41.11 -78.75 -6.23
N LYS A 360 -41.60 -77.55 -6.55
CA LYS A 360 -42.97 -77.12 -6.23
C LYS A 360 -44.02 -77.96 -6.95
N LYS A 361 -43.84 -78.26 -8.24
CA LYS A 361 -44.74 -79.14 -9.01
C LYS A 361 -44.76 -80.56 -8.45
N ASP A 362 -43.59 -81.15 -8.21
CA ASP A 362 -43.45 -82.50 -7.65
C ASP A 362 -44.08 -82.58 -6.26
N LYS A 363 -43.89 -81.56 -5.41
CA LYS A 363 -44.53 -81.46 -4.09
C LYS A 363 -46.06 -81.35 -4.19
N ALA A 364 -46.56 -80.54 -5.13
CA ALA A 364 -48.00 -80.40 -5.37
C ALA A 364 -48.61 -81.70 -5.92
N GLU A 365 -47.89 -82.43 -6.77
CA GLU A 365 -48.32 -83.72 -7.31
C GLU A 365 -48.31 -84.81 -6.24
N ARG A 366 -47.26 -84.88 -5.41
CA ARG A 366 -47.25 -85.74 -4.22
C ARG A 366 -48.42 -85.45 -3.27
N LEU A 367 -48.72 -84.17 -3.05
CA LEU A 367 -49.86 -83.77 -2.22
C LEU A 367 -51.19 -84.26 -2.82
N LYS A 368 -51.37 -84.10 -4.14
CA LYS A 368 -52.55 -84.64 -4.86
C LYS A 368 -52.64 -86.16 -4.78
N GLN A 369 -51.51 -86.87 -4.92
CA GLN A 369 -51.47 -88.33 -4.78
C GLN A 369 -51.83 -88.77 -3.36
N GLN A 370 -51.27 -88.11 -2.33
CA GLN A 370 -51.64 -88.36 -0.93
C GLN A 370 -53.13 -88.11 -0.68
N GLU A 371 -53.69 -87.03 -1.24
CA GLU A 371 -55.10 -86.70 -1.11
C GLU A 371 -56.00 -87.72 -1.82
N LEU A 372 -55.60 -88.20 -3.01
CA LEU A 372 -56.29 -89.27 -3.73
C LEU A 372 -56.28 -90.59 -2.94
N VAL A 373 -55.12 -91.00 -2.41
CA VAL A 373 -55.01 -92.20 -1.56
C VAL A 373 -55.86 -92.05 -0.30
N ARG A 374 -55.84 -90.87 0.35
CA ARG A 374 -56.68 -90.58 1.51
C ARG A 374 -58.17 -90.71 1.18
N ARG A 375 -58.59 -90.23 0.00
CA ARG A 375 -59.96 -90.35 -0.49
C ARG A 375 -60.34 -91.80 -0.77
N MET A 376 -59.49 -92.57 -1.44
CA MET A 376 -59.70 -94.01 -1.66
C MET A 376 -59.80 -94.79 -0.35
N LEU A 377 -58.94 -94.51 0.63
CA LEU A 377 -58.99 -95.14 1.96
C LEU A 377 -60.27 -94.78 2.71
N TYR A 378 -60.74 -93.53 2.61
CA TYR A 378 -62.01 -93.10 3.17
C TYR A 378 -63.19 -93.82 2.51
N GLU A 379 -63.25 -93.85 1.18
CA GLU A 379 -64.29 -94.57 0.42
C GLU A 379 -64.28 -96.06 0.75
N ARG A 380 -63.10 -96.68 0.85
CA ARG A 380 -62.95 -98.07 1.32
C ARG A 380 -63.50 -98.25 2.73
N HIS A 381 -63.19 -97.34 3.66
CA HIS A 381 -63.68 -97.43 5.04
C HIS A 381 -65.20 -97.32 5.11
N VAL A 382 -65.80 -96.39 4.35
CA VAL A 382 -67.26 -96.24 4.24
C VAL A 382 -67.90 -97.51 3.68
N LYS A 383 -67.40 -98.04 2.56
CA LYS A 383 -67.91 -99.29 1.97
C LYS A 383 -67.78 -100.50 2.91
N LEU A 384 -66.69 -100.56 3.69
CA LEU A 384 -66.46 -101.64 4.65
C LEU A 384 -67.41 -101.53 5.85
N GLN A 385 -67.74 -100.31 6.30
CA GLN A 385 -68.78 -100.07 7.31
C GLN A 385 -70.18 -100.41 6.79
N GLU A 386 -70.51 -100.04 5.55
CA GLU A 386 -71.79 -100.37 4.90
C GLU A 386 -71.97 -101.89 4.74
N PHE A 387 -70.92 -102.60 4.33
CA PHE A 387 -70.91 -104.06 4.25
C PHE A 387 -71.19 -104.70 5.62
N ALA A 388 -70.49 -104.25 6.68
CA ALA A 388 -70.68 -104.75 8.03
C ALA A 388 -72.10 -104.52 8.58
N ALA A 389 -72.79 -103.46 8.12
CA ALA A 389 -74.14 -103.12 8.55
C ALA A 389 -75.25 -103.86 7.78
N THR A 390 -75.04 -104.22 6.51
CA THR A 390 -76.11 -104.70 5.61
C THR A 390 -75.95 -106.15 5.16
N GLY A 391 -74.74 -106.72 5.19
CA GLY A 391 -74.49 -108.13 4.87
C GLY A 391 -74.73 -108.55 3.41
N VAL A 392 -74.77 -107.59 2.47
CA VAL A 392 -74.99 -107.84 1.03
C VAL A 392 -73.66 -108.07 0.29
N ASP A 393 -73.56 -109.17 -0.46
CA ASP A 393 -72.33 -109.76 -1.01
C ASP A 393 -71.72 -109.02 -2.23
N GLU A 394 -72.43 -108.05 -2.82
CA GLU A 394 -71.98 -107.29 -4.00
C GLU A 394 -70.74 -106.42 -3.73
N TYR A 395 -70.49 -106.01 -2.49
CA TYR A 395 -69.34 -105.16 -2.13
C TYR A 395 -68.03 -105.95 -1.88
N LEU A 396 -68.08 -107.27 -1.77
CA LEU A 396 -66.91 -108.11 -1.45
C LEU A 396 -65.91 -108.19 -2.61
N ASN A 397 -66.42 -108.26 -3.84
CA ASN A 397 -65.60 -108.29 -5.07
C ASN A 397 -64.86 -106.97 -5.31
N GLU A 398 -65.48 -105.83 -4.99
CA GLU A 398 -64.82 -104.52 -5.12
C GLU A 398 -63.75 -104.31 -4.06
N LEU A 399 -63.97 -104.78 -2.82
CA LEU A 399 -63.00 -104.69 -1.72
C LEU A 399 -61.75 -105.59 -1.94
N GLN A 400 -61.89 -106.72 -2.63
CA GLN A 400 -60.75 -107.59 -3.00
C GLN A 400 -59.88 -106.99 -4.11
N SER A 401 -60.45 -106.25 -5.08
CA SER A 401 -59.64 -105.63 -6.14
C SER A 401 -58.73 -104.51 -5.62
N ILE A 402 -59.18 -103.76 -4.61
CA ILE A 402 -58.42 -102.67 -3.97
C ILE A 402 -57.28 -103.20 -3.08
N HIS A 403 -57.35 -104.45 -2.60
CA HIS A 403 -56.27 -105.04 -1.81
C HIS A 403 -55.00 -105.29 -2.63
N ASN A 404 -55.12 -105.49 -3.94
CA ASN A 404 -54.01 -105.76 -4.85
C ASN A 404 -53.27 -104.51 -5.35
N THR A 405 -53.66 -103.31 -4.91
CA THR A 405 -52.96 -102.04 -5.23
C THR A 405 -52.22 -101.46 -4.03
N ARG A 406 -51.66 -102.33 -3.18
CA ARG A 406 -50.64 -101.92 -2.22
C ARG A 406 -49.37 -101.56 -3.01
N ILE A 407 -49.26 -100.29 -3.36
CA ILE A 407 -48.01 -99.69 -3.85
C ILE A 407 -47.03 -99.77 -2.66
N ASP A 408 -45.94 -100.49 -2.87
CA ASP A 408 -44.85 -100.63 -1.91
C ASP A 408 -44.40 -99.24 -1.44
N ALA A 409 -44.62 -98.97 -0.15
CA ALA A 409 -43.99 -97.88 0.55
C ALA A 409 -42.60 -98.37 0.96
N GLU A 410 -41.62 -98.15 0.07
CA GLU A 410 -40.21 -98.09 0.44
C GLU A 410 -39.97 -96.71 1.10
N ASP A 411 -39.80 -96.71 2.42
CA ASP A 411 -39.16 -95.62 3.18
C ASP A 411 -37.63 -95.75 3.07
#